data_AF-A0A9N9LVR1-F1
#
_entry.id   AF-A0A9N9LVR1-F1
#
_cell.length_a   1.000
_cell.length_b   1.000
_cell.length_c   1.000
_cell.angle_alpha   90.00
_cell.angle_beta   90.00
_cell.angle_gamma   90.00
#
_symmetry.space_group_name_H-M   'P 1'
#
loop_
_entity.id
_entity.type
_entity.pdbx_description
1 polymer ?
#
loop_
_entity_poly.entity_id
_entity_poly.type
_entity_poly.pdbx_seq_one_letter_code
_entity_poly.pdbx_strand_id
1 'polypeptide(L)'
;MLFACYTSASSELMFLVSHWRVDALGVLMLLDRLFALLSSSPDVQSIVWRNDVAQISPSLEDAGASVGTGPEMEKYAQDFIAHHHQVALNTGGLPYRGDEKTPRTIPHSTASTTALIDACKKRHISVTAAVHAALANTVFSLDPVKGRPQYAAVMSVNIRPYLPAPYHTKSHACQTYVAGMTPAVDRESTFAEKTQTLTEFYRNAYSNKFMQALRLISGTHVKTLFAPRLAVDPEVPPQATQQRFSQQSGYHRKATCSTGVKIKITNFKFGVTMMTRQLLLYLWTFKGQLNLSVNYNDAYHDTASADDFLARICQVREQELGLELVHGHQC
;
A
#
# COMPACT_ATOMS: atom_id res chain seq x y z
N MET A 1 -12.01 13.07 8.49
CA MET A 1 -11.25 14.35 8.56
C MET A 1 -10.43 14.49 7.30
N LEU A 2 -10.46 15.67 6.67
CA LEU A 2 -9.56 16.08 5.60
C LEU A 2 -8.92 17.38 6.07
N PHE A 3 -7.59 17.44 6.04
CA PHE A 3 -6.81 18.57 6.51
C PHE A 3 -5.66 18.81 5.52
N ALA A 4 -5.53 20.04 5.07
CA ALA A 4 -4.44 20.46 4.20
C ALA A 4 -3.74 21.66 4.84
N CYS A 5 -2.42 21.59 4.95
CA CYS A 5 -1.60 22.68 5.48
C CYS A 5 -0.50 23.02 4.49
N TYR A 6 -0.37 24.29 4.14
CA TYR A 6 0.68 24.79 3.26
C TYR A 6 1.63 25.68 4.07
N THR A 7 2.92 25.40 3.98
CA THR A 7 3.98 26.22 4.60
C THR A 7 4.63 27.08 3.52
N SER A 8 4.41 28.40 3.56
CA SER A 8 4.97 29.31 2.57
C SER A 8 6.50 29.37 2.58
N ALA A 9 7.12 29.20 3.75
CA ALA A 9 8.57 29.27 3.93
C ALA A 9 9.33 28.15 3.19
N SER A 10 8.81 26.91 3.23
CA SER A 10 9.41 25.75 2.56
C SER A 10 8.68 25.32 1.29
N SER A 11 7.54 25.97 0.97
CA SER A 11 6.63 25.57 -0.11
C SER A 11 6.16 24.11 0.00
N GLU A 12 5.95 23.63 1.23
CA GLU A 12 5.49 22.26 1.49
C GLU A 12 3.99 22.22 1.68
N LEU A 13 3.36 21.15 1.17
CA LEU A 13 1.94 20.87 1.34
C LEU A 13 1.81 19.54 2.09
N MET A 14 1.25 19.59 3.29
CA MET A 14 0.83 18.39 4.02
C MET A 14 -0.65 18.14 3.76
N PHE A 15 -0.98 16.92 3.34
CA PHE A 15 -2.35 16.47 3.13
C PHE A 15 -2.64 15.27 4.03
N LEU A 16 -3.48 15.49 5.05
CA LEU A 16 -3.91 14.49 6.01
C LEU A 16 -5.38 14.15 5.75
N VAL A 17 -5.68 12.86 5.63
CA VAL A 17 -7.03 12.39 5.38
C VAL A 17 -7.32 11.09 6.10
N SER A 18 -8.54 10.94 6.60
CA SER A 18 -8.97 9.70 7.23
C SER A 18 -9.05 8.57 6.21
N HIS A 19 -8.37 7.47 6.50
CA HIS A 19 -8.21 6.34 5.57
C HIS A 19 -9.54 5.67 5.18
N TRP A 20 -10.59 5.76 6.01
CA TRP A 20 -11.92 5.23 5.65
C TRP A 20 -12.64 6.03 4.56
N ARG A 21 -12.14 7.22 4.18
CA ARG A 21 -12.74 8.06 3.13
C ARG A 21 -12.05 7.93 1.77
N VAL A 22 -10.78 7.56 1.77
CA VAL A 22 -9.95 7.57 0.57
C VAL A 22 -8.78 6.62 0.77
N ASP A 23 -8.54 5.78 -0.22
CA ASP A 23 -7.32 4.97 -0.27
C ASP A 23 -6.12 5.79 -0.76
N ALA A 24 -4.92 5.22 -0.64
CA ALA A 24 -3.69 5.89 -1.01
C ALA A 24 -3.69 6.36 -2.47
N LEU A 25 -4.29 5.63 -3.42
CA LEU A 25 -4.36 6.05 -4.82
C LEU A 25 -5.33 7.22 -5.02
N GLY A 26 -6.48 7.18 -4.34
CA GLY A 26 -7.44 8.27 -4.31
C GLY A 26 -6.83 9.58 -3.82
N VAL A 27 -5.95 9.54 -2.80
CA VAL A 27 -5.22 10.74 -2.32
C VAL A 27 -4.45 11.41 -3.46
N LEU A 28 -3.85 10.62 -4.35
CA LEU A 28 -3.02 11.12 -5.44
C LEU A 28 -3.86 11.70 -6.56
N MET A 29 -5.01 11.07 -6.82
CA MET A 29 -6.00 11.62 -7.74
C MET A 29 -6.51 12.97 -7.23
N LEU A 30 -6.74 13.10 -5.93
CA LEU A 30 -7.13 14.37 -5.29
C LEU A 30 -6.01 15.41 -5.35
N LEU A 31 -4.77 15.04 -5.06
CA LEU A 31 -3.62 15.95 -5.16
C LEU A 31 -3.39 16.43 -6.59
N ASP A 32 -3.47 15.55 -7.61
CA ASP A 32 -3.39 15.98 -9.01
C ASP A 32 -4.53 16.95 -9.35
N ARG A 33 -5.76 16.68 -8.89
CA ARG A 33 -6.89 17.59 -9.10
C ARG A 33 -6.67 18.93 -8.41
N LEU A 34 -6.14 18.94 -7.19
CA LEU A 34 -5.81 20.16 -6.45
C LEU A 34 -4.77 20.98 -7.20
N PHE A 35 -3.65 20.37 -7.63
CA PHE A 35 -2.63 21.09 -8.39
C PHE A 35 -3.13 21.57 -9.75
N ALA A 36 -4.03 20.83 -10.40
CA ALA A 36 -4.71 21.27 -11.60
C ALA A 36 -5.50 22.56 -11.36
N LEU A 37 -6.30 22.59 -10.28
CA LEU A 37 -7.10 23.75 -9.90
C LEU A 37 -6.20 24.94 -9.56
N LEU A 38 -5.20 24.75 -8.68
CA LEU A 38 -4.27 25.82 -8.30
C LEU A 38 -3.56 26.44 -9.50
N SER A 39 -3.20 25.63 -10.49
CA SER A 39 -2.54 26.12 -11.71
C SER A 39 -3.49 26.82 -12.69
N SER A 40 -4.79 26.55 -12.62
CA SER A 40 -5.81 27.21 -13.45
C SER A 40 -6.40 28.48 -12.82
N SER A 41 -6.07 28.76 -11.55
CA SER A 41 -6.56 29.90 -10.77
C SER A 41 -8.08 30.13 -10.92
N PRO A 42 -8.93 29.12 -10.66
CA PRO A 42 -10.37 29.27 -10.77
C PRO A 42 -10.86 30.28 -9.74
N ASP A 43 -11.88 31.07 -10.11
CA ASP A 43 -12.57 31.91 -9.16
C ASP A 43 -13.32 31.04 -8.15
N VAL A 44 -12.72 30.86 -6.97
CA VAL A 44 -13.27 30.04 -5.89
C VAL A 44 -14.59 30.62 -5.38
N GLN A 45 -14.80 31.94 -5.49
CA GLN A 45 -16.06 32.58 -5.08
C GLN A 45 -17.21 32.25 -6.02
N SER A 46 -16.92 31.90 -7.27
CA SER A 46 -17.90 31.44 -8.25
C SER A 46 -18.28 29.96 -8.14
N ILE A 47 -17.64 29.20 -7.22
CA ILE A 47 -17.92 27.77 -7.07
C ILE A 47 -19.32 27.60 -6.47
N VAL A 48 -20.24 27.12 -7.30
CA VAL A 48 -21.57 26.70 -6.86
C VAL A 48 -21.44 25.34 -6.17
N TRP A 49 -21.66 25.32 -4.85
CA TRP A 49 -21.77 24.10 -4.06
C TRP A 49 -22.99 23.31 -4.51
N ARG A 50 -22.78 22.17 -5.16
CA ARG A 50 -23.85 21.25 -5.52
C ARG A 50 -23.98 20.20 -4.43
N ASN A 51 -25.19 19.99 -3.94
CA ASN A 51 -25.51 18.86 -3.07
C ASN A 51 -25.88 17.63 -3.92
N ASP A 52 -24.96 17.23 -4.80
CA ASP A 52 -25.19 16.12 -5.72
C ASP A 52 -24.69 14.81 -5.09
N VAL A 53 -25.55 14.20 -4.27
CA VAL A 53 -25.28 12.93 -3.59
C VAL A 53 -24.97 11.82 -4.60
N ALA A 54 -25.49 11.91 -5.84
CA ALA A 54 -25.21 10.92 -6.88
C ALA A 54 -23.76 10.96 -7.39
N GLN A 55 -23.00 12.03 -7.11
CA GLN A 55 -21.56 12.12 -7.42
C GLN A 55 -20.69 11.53 -6.32
N ILE A 56 -21.26 11.16 -5.16
CA ILE A 56 -20.52 10.49 -4.11
C ILE A 56 -20.17 9.09 -4.60
N SER A 57 -18.90 8.72 -4.48
CA SER A 57 -18.44 7.38 -4.80
C SER A 57 -19.23 6.34 -4.02
N PRO A 58 -19.83 5.34 -4.68
CA PRO A 58 -20.58 4.30 -4.00
C PRO A 58 -19.62 3.38 -3.22
N SER A 59 -20.19 2.47 -2.41
CA SER A 59 -19.42 1.43 -1.72
C SER A 59 -18.62 0.59 -2.72
N LEU A 60 -17.60 -0.13 -2.24
CA LEU A 60 -16.84 -1.03 -3.09
C LEU A 60 -17.74 -2.11 -3.71
N GLU A 61 -18.64 -2.67 -2.92
CA GLU A 61 -19.54 -3.73 -3.32
C GLU A 61 -20.51 -3.26 -4.41
N ASP A 62 -20.99 -2.02 -4.31
CA ASP A 62 -21.86 -1.41 -5.33
C ASP A 62 -21.06 -1.06 -6.58
N ALA A 63 -19.88 -0.45 -6.42
CA ALA A 63 -18.98 -0.11 -7.52
C ALA A 63 -18.55 -1.34 -8.32
N GLY A 64 -18.29 -2.45 -7.62
CA GLY A 64 -17.89 -3.73 -8.18
C GLY A 64 -19.06 -4.57 -8.70
N ALA A 65 -20.31 -4.06 -8.63
CA ALA A 65 -21.52 -4.80 -8.98
C ALA A 65 -21.54 -6.21 -8.34
N SER A 66 -21.19 -6.30 -7.05
CA SER A 66 -21.21 -7.56 -6.31
C SER A 66 -22.65 -8.08 -6.27
N VAL A 67 -22.91 -9.24 -6.88
CA VAL A 67 -24.26 -9.84 -6.95
C VAL A 67 -24.27 -11.31 -6.51
N GLY A 68 -23.14 -11.81 -5.98
CA GLY A 68 -23.02 -13.20 -5.54
C GLY A 68 -23.97 -13.51 -4.39
N THR A 69 -24.89 -14.45 -4.61
CA THR A 69 -25.86 -14.92 -3.62
C THR A 69 -25.98 -16.45 -3.64
N GLY A 70 -26.52 -17.02 -2.57
CA GLY A 70 -26.82 -18.45 -2.47
C GLY A 70 -25.66 -19.30 -1.91
N PRO A 71 -25.91 -20.60 -1.68
CA PRO A 71 -25.02 -21.44 -0.87
C PRO A 71 -23.59 -21.56 -1.40
N GLU A 72 -23.41 -21.60 -2.72
CA GLU A 72 -22.09 -21.70 -3.34
C GLU A 72 -21.24 -20.44 -3.07
N MET A 73 -21.85 -19.26 -3.24
CA MET A 73 -21.16 -17.99 -3.03
C MET A 73 -20.92 -17.71 -1.55
N GLU A 74 -21.84 -18.11 -0.68
CA GLU A 74 -21.66 -18.08 0.77
C GLU A 74 -20.50 -18.98 1.21
N LYS A 75 -20.44 -20.21 0.70
CA LYS A 75 -19.33 -21.12 0.95
C LYS A 75 -18.01 -20.54 0.44
N TYR A 76 -17.99 -20.00 -0.77
CA TYR A 76 -16.79 -19.35 -1.30
C TYR A 76 -16.31 -18.19 -0.42
N ALA A 77 -17.21 -17.33 0.02
CA ALA A 77 -16.88 -16.21 0.91
C ALA A 77 -16.34 -16.71 2.27
N GLN A 78 -16.94 -17.75 2.84
CA GLN A 78 -16.48 -18.38 4.08
C GLN A 78 -15.09 -19.01 3.92
N ASP A 79 -14.90 -19.81 2.87
CA ASP A 79 -13.62 -20.47 2.56
C ASP A 79 -12.52 -19.41 2.31
N PHE A 80 -12.84 -18.31 1.62
CA PHE A 80 -11.93 -17.19 1.41
C PHE A 80 -11.51 -16.53 2.74
N ILE A 81 -12.45 -16.21 3.62
CA ILE A 81 -12.16 -15.59 4.93
C ILE A 81 -11.36 -16.54 5.81
N ALA A 82 -11.75 -17.81 5.87
CA ALA A 82 -11.07 -18.83 6.67
C ALA A 82 -9.62 -19.00 6.21
N HIS A 83 -9.40 -19.10 4.90
CA HIS A 83 -8.06 -19.16 4.32
C HIS A 83 -7.25 -17.90 4.64
N HIS A 84 -7.83 -16.71 4.48
CA HIS A 84 -7.18 -15.44 4.78
C HIS A 84 -6.71 -15.38 6.25
N HIS A 85 -7.59 -15.73 7.20
CA HIS A 85 -7.25 -15.75 8.62
C HIS A 85 -6.19 -16.80 8.95
N GLN A 86 -6.30 -18.01 8.39
CA GLN A 86 -5.34 -19.08 8.61
C GLN A 86 -3.94 -18.68 8.14
N VAL A 87 -3.83 -18.08 6.95
CA VAL A 87 -2.55 -17.66 6.37
C VAL A 87 -1.98 -16.45 7.12
N ALA A 88 -2.82 -15.51 7.57
CA ALA A 88 -2.38 -14.33 8.33
C ALA A 88 -1.69 -14.69 9.67
N LEU A 89 -1.89 -15.89 10.22
CA LEU A 89 -1.14 -16.36 11.39
C LEU A 89 0.37 -16.50 11.10
N ASN A 90 0.75 -16.71 9.83
CA ASN A 90 2.13 -16.88 9.39
C ASN A 90 2.82 -15.55 9.03
N THR A 91 2.28 -14.41 9.46
CA THR A 91 2.83 -13.08 9.09
C THR A 91 4.24 -12.82 9.67
N GLY A 92 4.72 -13.68 10.58
CA GLY A 92 6.02 -13.55 11.23
C GLY A 92 6.10 -12.33 12.15
N GLY A 93 7.04 -12.36 13.11
CA GLY A 93 7.20 -11.27 14.06
C GLY A 93 8.57 -10.61 13.99
N LEU A 94 8.60 -9.31 14.26
CA LEU A 94 9.83 -8.53 14.38
C LEU A 94 10.02 -8.12 15.85
N PRO A 95 11.27 -8.08 16.35
CA PRO A 95 11.59 -7.53 17.67
C PRO A 95 11.05 -6.11 17.82
N TYR A 96 10.64 -5.71 19.03
CA TYR A 96 10.03 -4.42 19.26
C TYR A 96 10.28 -3.86 20.69
N ARG A 97 10.32 -2.52 20.84
CA ARG A 97 10.46 -1.73 22.08
C ARG A 97 9.10 -1.26 22.62
N GLY A 98 9.01 -0.31 23.56
CA GLY A 98 7.76 0.07 24.25
C GLY A 98 7.58 1.56 24.59
N ASP A 99 7.38 2.50 23.63
CA ASP A 99 6.88 3.94 23.70
C ASP A 99 7.18 4.94 22.46
N GLU A 100 6.29 5.89 22.07
CA GLU A 100 5.80 6.41 20.70
C GLU A 100 6.49 7.46 19.73
N LYS A 101 6.39 7.25 18.34
CA LYS A 101 6.48 8.17 17.09
C LYS A 101 7.27 7.84 15.73
N THR A 102 6.68 8.23 14.56
CA THR A 102 7.29 8.62 13.21
C THR A 102 7.74 7.59 12.13
N PRO A 103 7.48 7.81 10.81
CA PRO A 103 7.94 6.97 9.68
C PRO A 103 9.33 7.30 9.07
N ARG A 104 9.93 6.34 8.33
CA ARG A 104 11.26 6.45 7.67
C ARG A 104 11.23 6.04 6.19
N THR A 105 12.08 6.65 5.34
CA THR A 105 12.12 6.41 3.89
C THR A 105 13.56 6.34 3.36
N ILE A 106 13.88 5.32 2.56
CA ILE A 106 15.14 5.19 1.81
C ILE A 106 14.85 5.34 0.30
N PRO A 107 15.26 6.45 -0.34
CA PRO A 107 15.14 6.61 -1.77
C PRO A 107 16.28 5.88 -2.52
N HIS A 108 15.96 5.25 -3.64
CA HIS A 108 16.97 4.75 -4.58
C HIS A 108 17.24 5.76 -5.69
N SER A 109 18.48 5.83 -6.18
CA SER A 109 18.80 6.66 -7.34
C SER A 109 18.00 6.24 -8.59
N THR A 110 17.86 7.12 -9.58
CA THR A 110 17.18 6.80 -10.85
C THR A 110 17.92 5.70 -11.62
N ALA A 111 19.26 5.73 -11.60
CA ALA A 111 20.10 4.70 -12.19
C ALA A 111 19.88 3.35 -11.50
N SER A 112 19.88 3.32 -10.16
CA SER A 112 19.61 2.14 -9.35
C SER A 112 18.21 1.57 -9.62
N THR A 113 17.21 2.45 -9.73
CA THR A 113 15.82 2.06 -10.03
C THR A 113 15.71 1.44 -11.42
N THR A 114 16.39 2.01 -12.41
CA THR A 114 16.42 1.49 -13.79
C THR A 114 17.09 0.11 -13.82
N ALA A 115 18.27 -0.02 -13.19
CA ALA A 115 18.98 -1.29 -13.09
C ALA A 115 18.13 -2.38 -12.42
N LEU A 116 17.41 -2.02 -11.35
CA LEU A 116 16.49 -2.92 -10.65
C LEU A 116 15.32 -3.35 -11.56
N ILE A 117 14.70 -2.42 -12.28
CA ILE A 117 13.63 -2.72 -13.23
C ILE A 117 14.14 -3.66 -14.33
N ASP A 118 15.31 -3.40 -14.89
CA ASP A 118 15.89 -4.20 -15.96
C ASP A 118 16.27 -5.60 -15.49
N ALA A 119 16.83 -5.73 -14.29
CA ALA A 119 17.12 -7.01 -13.66
C ALA A 119 15.85 -7.84 -13.40
N CYS A 120 14.77 -7.20 -12.95
CA CYS A 120 13.48 -7.86 -12.75
C CYS A 120 12.88 -8.30 -14.09
N LYS A 121 12.92 -7.44 -15.12
CA LYS A 121 12.45 -7.76 -16.48
C LYS A 121 13.20 -8.94 -17.09
N LYS A 122 14.53 -8.98 -16.98
CA LYS A 122 15.37 -10.09 -17.45
C LYS A 122 15.00 -11.43 -16.83
N ARG A 123 14.48 -11.41 -15.59
CA ARG A 123 14.04 -12.60 -14.84
C ARG A 123 12.53 -12.84 -14.94
N HIS A 124 11.79 -12.06 -15.73
CA HIS A 124 10.33 -12.13 -15.87
C HIS A 124 9.55 -11.97 -14.56
N ILE A 125 10.11 -11.27 -13.58
CA ILE A 125 9.48 -10.98 -12.28
C ILE A 125 9.12 -9.51 -12.15
N SER A 126 8.18 -9.19 -11.26
CA SER A 126 7.87 -7.81 -10.91
C SER A 126 8.82 -7.26 -9.83
N VAL A 127 9.15 -5.97 -9.89
CA VAL A 127 9.92 -5.27 -8.83
C VAL A 127 9.25 -5.46 -7.46
N THR A 128 7.92 -5.43 -7.43
CA THR A 128 7.15 -5.60 -6.22
C THR A 128 7.30 -7.01 -5.64
N ALA A 129 7.24 -8.06 -6.47
CA ALA A 129 7.53 -9.42 -6.04
C ALA A 129 8.96 -9.56 -5.49
N ALA A 130 9.95 -8.95 -6.15
CA ALA A 130 11.33 -8.93 -5.66
C ALA A 130 11.47 -8.28 -4.27
N VAL A 131 10.83 -7.12 -4.06
CA VAL A 131 10.81 -6.45 -2.73
C VAL A 131 10.11 -7.29 -1.67
N HIS A 132 9.03 -8.00 -2.03
CA HIS A 132 8.30 -8.84 -1.08
C HIS A 132 9.06 -10.13 -0.75
N ALA A 133 9.67 -10.81 -1.72
CA ALA A 133 10.56 -11.92 -1.43
C ALA A 133 11.75 -11.50 -0.54
N ALA A 134 12.33 -10.31 -0.79
CA ALA A 134 13.38 -9.75 0.05
C ALA A 134 12.90 -9.45 1.48
N LEU A 135 11.68 -8.91 1.63
CA LEU A 135 11.07 -8.76 2.95
C LEU A 135 10.91 -10.12 3.64
N ALA A 136 10.34 -11.11 2.96
CA ALA A 136 10.11 -12.43 3.54
C ALA A 136 11.41 -13.01 4.09
N ASN A 137 12.48 -12.99 3.30
CA ASN A 137 13.81 -13.43 3.73
C ASN A 137 14.36 -12.62 4.92
N THR A 138 14.15 -11.29 4.92
CA THR A 138 14.53 -10.43 6.05
C THR A 138 13.76 -10.81 7.32
N VAL A 139 12.45 -10.98 7.23
CA VAL A 139 11.62 -11.43 8.36
C VAL A 139 12.07 -12.82 8.83
N PHE A 140 12.28 -13.77 7.93
CA PHE A 140 12.76 -15.11 8.30
C PHE A 140 14.09 -15.10 9.06
N SER A 141 14.97 -14.13 8.78
CA SER A 141 16.25 -13.95 9.47
C SER A 141 16.12 -13.26 10.83
N LEU A 142 15.11 -12.42 11.02
CA LEU A 142 14.89 -11.61 12.21
C LEU A 142 13.84 -12.20 13.17
N ASP A 143 13.05 -13.18 12.71
CA ASP A 143 11.96 -13.75 13.47
C ASP A 143 12.49 -14.44 14.75
N PRO A 144 12.08 -13.99 15.94
CA PRO A 144 12.51 -14.62 17.19
C PRO A 144 11.97 -16.06 17.32
N VAL A 145 10.86 -16.38 16.62
CA VAL A 145 10.33 -17.75 16.57
C VAL A 145 11.03 -18.50 15.45
N LYS A 146 12.02 -19.31 15.83
CA LYS A 146 12.75 -20.17 14.90
C LYS A 146 11.82 -21.22 14.27
N GLY A 147 12.01 -21.48 12.98
CA GLY A 147 11.37 -22.61 12.29
C GLY A 147 9.96 -22.36 11.72
N ARG A 148 9.49 -21.11 11.63
CA ARG A 148 8.23 -20.84 10.88
C ARG A 148 8.36 -21.28 9.42
N PRO A 149 7.45 -22.14 8.91
CA PRO A 149 7.57 -22.70 7.56
C PRO A 149 7.24 -21.68 6.46
N GLN A 150 6.45 -20.66 6.78
CA GLN A 150 5.95 -19.67 5.83
C GLN A 150 6.01 -18.25 6.40
N TYR A 151 6.11 -17.29 5.48
CA TYR A 151 5.88 -15.88 5.71
C TYR A 151 4.64 -15.46 4.92
N ALA A 152 3.70 -14.82 5.58
CA ALA A 152 2.55 -14.18 4.94
C ALA A 152 2.62 -12.66 5.07
N ALA A 153 2.01 -11.93 4.13
CA ALA A 153 1.83 -10.49 4.26
C ALA A 153 0.36 -10.14 4.10
N VAL A 154 -0.27 -9.62 5.15
CA VAL A 154 -1.58 -8.97 5.01
C VAL A 154 -1.39 -7.69 4.22
N MET A 155 -2.13 -7.50 3.13
CA MET A 155 -1.98 -6.34 2.27
C MET A 155 -3.28 -5.86 1.65
N SER A 156 -3.36 -4.55 1.42
CA SER A 156 -4.42 -3.91 0.66
C SER A 156 -4.01 -3.81 -0.80
N VAL A 157 -4.83 -4.34 -1.71
CA VAL A 157 -4.60 -4.33 -3.16
C VAL A 157 -5.63 -3.43 -3.83
N ASN A 158 -5.17 -2.60 -4.77
CA ASN A 158 -6.03 -1.73 -5.56
C ASN A 158 -6.97 -2.54 -6.46
N ILE A 159 -8.27 -2.34 -6.31
CA ILE A 159 -9.27 -3.04 -7.12
C ILE A 159 -9.85 -2.19 -8.26
N ARG A 160 -9.47 -0.92 -8.39
CA ARG A 160 -9.90 -0.09 -9.53
C ARG A 160 -9.74 -0.75 -10.90
N PRO A 161 -8.67 -1.53 -11.20
CA PRO A 161 -8.57 -2.24 -12.49
C PRO A 161 -9.69 -3.25 -12.77
N TYR A 162 -10.42 -3.68 -11.74
CA TYR A 162 -11.53 -4.63 -11.83
C TYR A 162 -12.90 -3.93 -11.76
N LEU A 163 -12.93 -2.61 -11.59
CA LEU A 163 -14.18 -1.85 -11.49
C LEU A 163 -14.61 -1.30 -12.87
N PRO A 164 -15.90 -1.34 -13.20
CA PRO A 164 -16.41 -0.72 -14.41
C PRO A 164 -16.24 0.80 -14.38
N ALA A 165 -16.32 1.44 -15.54
CA ALA A 165 -16.44 2.90 -15.61
C ALA A 165 -17.72 3.33 -14.86
N PRO A 166 -17.73 4.48 -14.15
CA PRO A 166 -16.62 5.43 -13.99
C PRO A 166 -15.71 5.17 -12.77
N TYR A 167 -15.94 4.10 -12.00
CA TYR A 167 -15.36 3.91 -10.66
C TYR A 167 -13.85 3.65 -10.64
N HIS A 168 -13.25 3.28 -11.78
CA HIS A 168 -11.80 3.18 -11.92
C HIS A 168 -11.09 4.52 -12.16
N THR A 169 -11.83 5.63 -12.28
CA THR A 169 -11.30 6.94 -12.67
C THR A 169 -11.16 7.93 -11.49
N LYS A 170 -10.58 9.11 -11.77
CA LYS A 170 -10.42 10.20 -10.80
C LYS A 170 -11.74 10.80 -10.32
N SER A 171 -12.86 10.58 -11.00
CA SER A 171 -14.17 11.06 -10.52
C SER A 171 -14.58 10.39 -9.21
N HIS A 172 -14.09 9.17 -8.95
CA HIS A 172 -14.33 8.42 -7.74
C HIS A 172 -13.05 8.25 -6.89
N ALA A 173 -12.27 9.33 -6.81
CA ALA A 173 -11.07 9.37 -5.98
C ALA A 173 -11.39 9.28 -4.48
N CYS A 174 -12.50 9.87 -4.03
CA CYS A 174 -12.96 9.83 -2.63
C CYS A 174 -13.66 8.51 -2.31
N GLN A 175 -12.92 7.40 -2.30
CA GLN A 175 -13.37 6.11 -1.79
C GLN A 175 -12.18 5.19 -1.51
N THR A 176 -12.39 4.19 -0.66
CA THR A 176 -11.48 3.06 -0.45
C THR A 176 -11.79 1.92 -1.39
N TYR A 177 -11.26 1.98 -2.61
CA TYR A 177 -11.30 0.87 -3.57
C TYR A 177 -10.05 0.02 -3.44
N VAL A 178 -9.92 -0.57 -2.25
CA VAL A 178 -8.90 -1.58 -1.92
C VAL A 178 -9.56 -2.79 -1.28
N ALA A 179 -8.99 -3.98 -1.52
CA ALA A 179 -9.41 -5.21 -0.87
C ALA A 179 -8.21 -5.90 -0.21
N GLY A 180 -8.47 -6.68 0.84
CA GLY A 180 -7.44 -7.41 1.58
C GLY A 180 -6.97 -8.67 0.83
N MET A 181 -5.68 -8.96 0.89
CA MET A 181 -5.06 -10.21 0.44
C MET A 181 -3.97 -10.66 1.42
N THR A 182 -3.66 -11.95 1.41
CA THR A 182 -2.62 -12.58 2.24
C THR A 182 -1.71 -13.47 1.39
N PRO A 183 -0.94 -12.91 0.44
CA PRO A 183 0.11 -13.68 -0.22
C PRO A 183 1.08 -14.26 0.81
N ALA A 184 1.48 -15.50 0.60
CA ALA A 184 2.45 -16.21 1.43
C ALA A 184 3.54 -16.84 0.57
N VAL A 185 4.69 -17.05 1.19
CA VAL A 185 5.84 -17.74 0.60
C VAL A 185 6.46 -18.69 1.63
N ASP A 186 6.95 -19.83 1.16
CA ASP A 186 7.63 -20.81 2.00
C ASP A 186 9.06 -20.35 2.33
N ARG A 187 9.53 -20.70 3.53
CA ARG A 187 10.89 -20.39 3.99
C ARG A 187 11.94 -21.02 3.08
N GLU A 188 11.76 -22.30 2.78
CA GLU A 188 12.71 -23.14 2.04
C GLU A 188 12.73 -22.86 0.53
N SER A 189 11.74 -22.13 -0.01
CA SER A 189 11.77 -21.75 -1.43
C SER A 189 12.94 -20.81 -1.72
N THR A 190 13.55 -20.98 -2.88
CA THR A 190 14.55 -20.06 -3.43
C THR A 190 13.94 -18.68 -3.70
N PHE A 191 14.78 -17.65 -3.79
CA PHE A 191 14.31 -16.31 -4.14
C PHE A 191 13.59 -16.27 -5.49
N ALA A 192 14.06 -17.05 -6.47
CA ALA A 192 13.43 -17.18 -7.79
C ALA A 192 12.00 -17.74 -7.68
N GLU A 193 11.81 -18.85 -6.94
CA GLU A 193 10.49 -19.44 -6.73
C GLU A 193 9.55 -18.48 -6.00
N LYS A 194 10.01 -17.84 -4.92
CA LYS A 194 9.23 -16.84 -4.17
C LYS A 194 8.76 -15.71 -5.10
N THR A 195 9.67 -15.15 -5.89
CA THR A 195 9.36 -14.01 -6.78
C THR A 195 8.47 -14.39 -7.96
N GLN A 196 8.58 -15.61 -8.48
CA GLN A 196 7.68 -16.13 -9.51
C GLN A 196 6.27 -16.30 -8.96
N THR A 197 6.10 -17.04 -7.86
CA THR A 197 4.80 -17.25 -7.20
C THR A 197 4.13 -15.93 -6.88
N LEU A 198 4.88 -14.99 -6.30
CA LEU A 198 4.38 -13.66 -6.00
C LEU A 198 3.99 -12.88 -7.26
N THR A 199 4.80 -12.93 -8.33
CA THR A 199 4.49 -12.23 -9.59
C THR A 199 3.20 -12.75 -10.21
N GLU A 200 3.00 -14.07 -10.21
CA GLU A 200 1.78 -14.71 -10.69
C GLU A 200 0.56 -14.33 -9.83
N PHE A 201 0.73 -14.35 -8.51
CA PHE A 201 -0.30 -13.91 -7.57
C PHE A 201 -0.74 -12.47 -7.84
N TYR A 202 0.19 -11.53 -8.02
CA TYR A 202 -0.16 -10.12 -8.26
C TYR A 202 -0.80 -9.86 -9.62
N ARG A 203 -0.47 -10.67 -10.63
CA ARG A 203 -1.10 -10.57 -11.94
C ARG A 203 -2.57 -10.99 -11.89
N ASN A 204 -2.89 -11.95 -11.03
CA ASN A 204 -4.21 -12.58 -10.93
C ASN A 204 -4.85 -12.34 -9.56
N ALA A 205 -4.58 -11.18 -8.93
CA ALA A 205 -4.90 -10.94 -7.53
C ALA A 205 -6.38 -11.16 -7.19
N TYR A 206 -7.28 -10.87 -8.12
CA TYR A 206 -8.71 -11.09 -7.93
C TYR A 206 -9.35 -11.79 -9.11
N SER A 207 -10.21 -12.76 -8.81
CA SER A 207 -11.06 -13.42 -9.79
C SER A 207 -12.41 -12.72 -9.91
N ASN A 208 -13.13 -13.01 -11.00
CA ASN A 208 -14.51 -12.55 -11.13
C ASN A 208 -15.39 -13.06 -9.96
N LYS A 209 -15.17 -14.31 -9.53
CA LYS A 209 -15.87 -14.90 -8.39
C LYS A 209 -15.62 -14.13 -7.09
N PHE A 210 -14.39 -13.67 -6.85
CA PHE A 210 -14.08 -12.78 -5.73
C PHE A 210 -14.90 -11.49 -5.80
N MET A 211 -14.93 -10.82 -6.96
CA MET A 211 -15.69 -9.58 -7.14
C MET A 211 -17.19 -9.77 -6.86
N GLN A 212 -17.76 -10.89 -7.31
CA GLN A 212 -19.15 -11.23 -7.02
C GLN A 212 -19.40 -11.46 -5.52
N ALA A 213 -18.43 -12.04 -4.81
CA ALA A 213 -18.52 -12.38 -3.38
C ALA A 213 -18.29 -11.21 -2.41
N LEU A 214 -17.80 -10.06 -2.88
CA LEU A 214 -17.39 -8.92 -2.03
C LEU A 214 -18.41 -8.58 -0.93
N ARG A 215 -19.70 -8.47 -1.26
CA ARG A 215 -20.73 -8.12 -0.26
C ARG A 215 -20.92 -9.18 0.82
N LEU A 216 -20.79 -10.46 0.48
CA LEU A 216 -20.86 -11.55 1.46
C LEU A 216 -19.63 -11.54 2.37
N ILE A 217 -18.45 -11.28 1.80
CA ILE A 217 -17.19 -11.17 2.55
C ILE A 217 -17.26 -10.01 3.54
N SER A 218 -17.59 -8.81 3.07
CA SER A 218 -17.73 -7.62 3.91
C SER A 218 -18.81 -7.77 4.97
N GLY A 219 -19.97 -8.34 4.61
CA GLY A 219 -21.05 -8.61 5.55
C GLY A 219 -20.63 -9.55 6.69
N THR A 220 -19.78 -10.54 6.39
CA THR A 220 -19.22 -11.45 7.41
C THR A 220 -18.26 -10.71 8.33
N HIS A 221 -17.33 -9.91 7.79
CA HIS A 221 -16.41 -9.11 8.60
C HIS A 221 -17.14 -8.13 9.53
N VAL A 222 -18.19 -7.47 9.04
CA VAL A 222 -19.03 -6.58 9.86
C VAL A 222 -19.67 -7.36 11.01
N LYS A 223 -20.28 -8.52 10.75
CA LYS A 223 -20.85 -9.38 11.81
C LYS A 223 -19.81 -9.77 12.85
N THR A 224 -18.60 -10.17 12.42
CA THR A 224 -17.50 -10.54 13.33
C THR A 224 -17.00 -9.35 14.15
N LEU A 225 -16.90 -8.16 13.55
CA LEU A 225 -16.42 -6.96 14.24
C LEU A 225 -17.32 -6.54 15.41
N PHE A 226 -18.63 -6.74 15.27
CA PHE A 226 -19.64 -6.41 16.29
C PHE A 226 -20.02 -7.61 17.18
N ALA A 227 -19.46 -8.79 16.93
CA ALA A 227 -19.66 -9.94 17.80
C ALA A 227 -18.96 -9.74 19.15
N PRO A 228 -19.49 -10.31 20.26
CA PRO A 228 -18.80 -10.31 21.54
C PRO A 228 -17.39 -10.87 21.40
N ARG A 229 -16.38 -10.09 21.81
CA ARG A 229 -14.99 -10.54 21.76
C ARG A 229 -14.81 -11.70 22.75
N LEU A 230 -14.40 -12.85 22.25
CA LEU A 230 -13.79 -13.87 23.10
C LEU A 230 -12.49 -13.30 23.68
N ALA A 231 -12.13 -13.70 24.89
CA ALA A 231 -10.89 -13.28 25.53
C ALA A 231 -9.71 -13.55 24.58
N VAL A 232 -8.91 -12.52 24.31
CA VAL A 232 -7.74 -12.64 23.45
C VAL A 232 -6.61 -13.27 24.27
N ASP A 233 -6.03 -14.34 23.74
CA ASP A 233 -4.83 -14.96 24.31
C ASP A 233 -3.63 -13.99 24.19
N PRO A 234 -3.00 -13.56 25.30
CA PRO A 234 -1.98 -12.51 25.30
C PRO A 234 -0.65 -12.89 24.59
N GLU A 235 -0.44 -14.14 24.21
CA GLU A 235 0.86 -14.63 23.70
C GLU A 235 1.13 -14.43 22.19
N VAL A 236 0.20 -13.91 21.39
CA VAL A 236 0.44 -13.77 19.94
C VAL A 236 1.55 -12.72 19.68
N PRO A 237 2.66 -13.05 19.02
CA PRO A 237 3.73 -12.08 18.73
C PRO A 237 3.31 -11.01 17.69
N PRO A 238 4.02 -9.86 17.60
CA PRO A 238 3.77 -8.80 16.61
C PRO A 238 3.80 -9.34 15.18
N GLN A 239 3.03 -8.73 14.27
CA GLN A 239 2.96 -9.14 12.86
C GLN A 239 3.62 -8.08 11.95
N ALA A 240 4.38 -8.48 10.93
CA ALA A 240 4.94 -7.57 9.92
C ALA A 240 4.04 -7.48 8.67
N THR A 241 3.38 -6.34 8.44
CA THR A 241 2.36 -6.16 7.39
C THR A 241 2.94 -5.37 6.21
N GLN A 242 2.67 -5.77 4.97
CA GLN A 242 3.11 -5.01 3.78
C GLN A 242 1.95 -4.29 3.11
N GLN A 243 2.17 -3.06 2.64
CA GLN A 243 1.20 -2.33 1.82
C GLN A 243 1.88 -1.80 0.55
N ARG A 244 1.17 -1.81 -0.58
CA ARG A 244 1.75 -1.45 -1.87
C ARG A 244 0.93 -0.37 -2.54
N PHE A 245 1.57 0.70 -2.95
CA PHE A 245 0.94 1.69 -3.81
C PHE A 245 1.97 2.24 -4.80
N SER A 246 1.86 1.80 -6.05
CA SER A 246 2.67 2.37 -7.12
C SER A 246 2.17 3.79 -7.41
N GLN A 247 3.05 4.76 -7.23
CA GLN A 247 2.98 6.00 -7.98
C GLN A 247 3.90 5.93 -9.18
N GLN A 248 3.45 6.48 -10.30
CA GLN A 248 4.31 7.08 -11.29
C GLN A 248 3.91 8.55 -11.35
N SER A 249 4.72 9.42 -10.78
CA SER A 249 4.50 10.87 -10.90
C SER A 249 5.82 11.56 -11.20
N GLY A 250 6.17 11.58 -12.48
CA GLY A 250 6.85 12.71 -13.08
C GLY A 250 5.79 13.76 -13.46
N TYR A 251 5.07 14.33 -12.49
CA TYR A 251 4.14 15.42 -12.80
C TYR A 251 4.94 16.70 -13.01
N HIS A 252 5.12 17.08 -14.27
CA HIS A 252 5.41 18.45 -14.67
C HIS A 252 4.14 18.99 -15.31
N ARG A 253 3.18 19.45 -14.50
CA ARG A 253 2.02 20.17 -15.06
C ARG A 253 2.50 21.57 -15.42
N LYS A 254 3.07 21.71 -16.63
CA LYS A 254 3.18 23.01 -17.30
C LYS A 254 1.76 23.44 -17.68
N ALA A 255 1.01 24.00 -16.74
CA ALA A 255 -0.13 24.81 -17.11
C ALA A 255 0.42 26.21 -17.42
N THR A 256 0.58 26.52 -18.70
CA THR A 256 0.59 27.91 -19.15
C THR A 256 -0.85 28.41 -19.03
N CYS A 257 -1.23 28.80 -17.81
CA CYS A 257 -2.42 29.63 -17.62
C CYS A 257 -2.02 31.09 -17.81
N SER A 258 -2.99 31.95 -18.14
CA SER A 258 -2.84 33.41 -18.30
C SER A 258 -2.23 34.12 -17.10
N THR A 259 -2.15 33.46 -15.94
CA THR A 259 -1.54 33.96 -14.68
C THR A 259 -0.06 33.58 -14.49
N GLY A 260 0.48 32.62 -15.27
CA GLY A 260 1.90 32.24 -15.23
C GLY A 260 2.35 31.34 -14.05
N VAL A 261 1.45 30.88 -13.18
CA VAL A 261 1.81 30.05 -12.00
C VAL A 261 2.26 28.65 -12.43
N LYS A 262 3.51 28.29 -12.10
CA LYS A 262 4.10 26.97 -12.39
C LYS A 262 4.31 26.19 -11.11
N ILE A 263 3.51 25.14 -10.90
CA ILE A 263 3.69 24.21 -9.78
C ILE A 263 4.61 23.07 -10.21
N LYS A 264 5.74 22.93 -9.52
CA LYS A 264 6.68 21.82 -9.70
C LYS A 264 6.77 21.02 -8.41
N ILE A 265 6.33 19.76 -8.46
CA ILE A 265 6.50 18.83 -7.34
C ILE A 265 7.94 18.33 -7.35
N THR A 266 8.71 18.72 -6.34
CA THR A 266 10.14 18.38 -6.22
C THR A 266 10.37 17.10 -5.42
N ASN A 267 9.52 16.85 -4.42
CA ASN A 267 9.57 15.68 -3.55
C ASN A 267 8.15 15.20 -3.22
N PHE A 268 8.02 13.93 -2.84
CA PHE A 268 6.78 13.32 -2.40
C PHE A 268 7.07 12.27 -1.34
N LYS A 269 6.43 12.40 -0.18
CA LYS A 269 6.46 11.42 0.90
C LYS A 269 5.03 10.96 1.20
N PHE A 270 4.88 9.68 1.48
CA PHE A 270 3.62 9.07 1.87
C PHE A 270 3.80 8.31 3.17
N GLY A 271 2.78 8.37 4.02
CA GLY A 271 2.73 7.52 5.19
C GLY A 271 1.35 7.51 5.84
N VAL A 272 1.18 6.58 6.76
CA VAL A 272 0.01 6.47 7.64
C VAL A 272 0.49 6.47 9.09
N THR A 273 -0.35 6.99 9.97
CA THR A 273 -0.11 6.89 11.41
C THR A 273 -0.32 5.45 11.85
N MET A 274 0.71 4.86 12.44
CA MET A 274 0.65 3.51 13.00
C MET A 274 0.27 3.58 14.47
N MET A 275 -0.82 2.90 14.85
CA MET A 275 -1.24 2.74 16.25
C MET A 275 -0.77 1.40 16.84
N THR A 276 -0.37 0.46 15.98
CA THR A 276 0.02 -0.90 16.36
C THR A 276 1.54 -1.07 16.33
N ARG A 277 2.01 -2.19 16.86
CA ARG A 277 3.40 -2.67 16.79
C ARG A 277 3.86 -3.16 15.41
N GLN A 278 2.99 -3.09 14.42
CA GLN A 278 3.28 -3.57 13.08
C GLN A 278 4.19 -2.57 12.35
N LEU A 279 5.19 -3.09 11.64
CA LEU A 279 5.94 -2.34 10.63
C LEU A 279 5.15 -2.39 9.32
N LEU A 280 4.90 -1.23 8.72
CA LEU A 280 4.17 -1.12 7.46
C LEU A 280 5.09 -0.63 6.36
N LEU A 281 5.51 -1.55 5.50
CA LEU A 281 6.36 -1.22 4.34
C LEU A 281 5.48 -0.68 3.20
N TYR A 282 5.85 0.48 2.67
CA TYR A 282 5.34 1.10 1.45
C TYR A 282 6.42 1.16 0.37
N LEU A 283 5.99 1.00 -0.87
CA LEU A 283 6.82 1.08 -2.06
C LEU A 283 6.12 1.95 -3.11
N TRP A 284 6.81 2.98 -3.62
CA TRP A 284 6.32 3.81 -4.75
C TRP A 284 7.45 4.25 -5.67
N THR A 285 7.12 4.77 -6.86
CA THR A 285 8.10 5.40 -7.75
C THR A 285 7.79 6.90 -7.88
N PHE A 286 8.80 7.75 -7.75
CA PHE A 286 8.66 9.19 -7.94
C PHE A 286 9.83 9.70 -8.78
N LYS A 287 9.54 10.39 -9.89
CA LYS A 287 10.58 10.88 -10.83
C LYS A 287 11.62 9.80 -11.23
N GLY A 288 11.15 8.59 -11.49
CA GLY A 288 11.99 7.46 -11.88
C GLY A 288 12.80 6.85 -10.74
N GLN A 289 12.55 7.25 -9.49
CA GLN A 289 13.22 6.71 -8.30
C GLN A 289 12.26 5.83 -7.50
N LEU A 290 12.67 4.60 -7.22
CA LEU A 290 11.97 3.70 -6.31
C LEU A 290 12.21 4.17 -4.87
N ASN A 291 11.15 4.31 -4.11
CA ASN A 291 11.18 4.71 -2.71
C ASN A 291 10.62 3.59 -1.87
N LEU A 292 11.38 3.15 -0.86
CA LEU A 292 10.92 2.23 0.17
C LEU A 292 10.74 3.05 1.45
N SER A 293 9.58 2.95 2.07
CA SER A 293 9.31 3.59 3.35
C SER A 293 8.69 2.62 4.31
N VAL A 294 9.15 2.64 5.55
CA VAL A 294 8.51 1.92 6.63
C VAL A 294 7.80 2.93 7.53
N ASN A 295 6.53 2.67 7.82
CA ASN A 295 5.81 3.37 8.86
C ASN A 295 5.76 2.47 10.07
N TYR A 296 6.09 3.04 11.21
CA TYR A 296 6.07 2.35 12.48
C TYR A 296 5.56 3.30 13.53
N ASN A 297 5.11 2.70 14.62
CA ASN A 297 4.97 3.41 15.86
C ASN A 297 6.32 3.24 16.58
N ASP A 298 7.04 4.34 16.86
CA ASP A 298 8.29 4.19 17.60
C ASP A 298 8.10 3.62 19.01
N ALA A 299 6.83 3.53 19.45
CA ALA A 299 6.42 2.71 20.58
C ALA A 299 6.84 1.29 20.54
N TYR A 300 7.17 0.82 19.36
CA TYR A 300 7.58 -0.52 19.18
C TYR A 300 8.90 -0.58 18.41
N HIS A 301 9.42 0.49 17.82
CA HIS A 301 10.61 0.43 16.97
C HIS A 301 11.40 1.73 17.04
N ASP A 302 12.67 1.70 17.44
CA ASP A 302 13.47 2.91 17.30
C ASP A 302 13.86 3.17 15.84
N THR A 303 14.31 4.40 15.59
CA THR A 303 14.75 4.82 14.25
C THR A 303 15.84 3.91 13.68
N ALA A 304 16.80 3.51 14.50
CA ALA A 304 17.90 2.66 14.07
C ALA A 304 17.42 1.26 13.63
N SER A 305 16.44 0.68 14.33
CA SER A 305 15.85 -0.62 14.02
C SER A 305 15.04 -0.54 12.73
N ALA A 306 14.27 0.53 12.53
CA ALA A 306 13.53 0.76 11.29
C ALA A 306 14.46 0.95 10.08
N ASP A 307 15.58 1.65 10.26
CA ASP A 307 16.60 1.84 9.23
C ASP A 307 17.33 0.53 8.91
N ASP A 308 17.77 -0.23 9.93
CA ASP A 308 18.41 -1.54 9.76
C ASP A 308 17.47 -2.51 9.03
N PHE A 309 16.19 -2.51 9.38
CA PHE A 309 15.18 -3.32 8.71
C PHE A 309 15.06 -2.96 7.21
N LEU A 310 14.95 -1.68 6.87
CA LEU A 310 14.91 -1.24 5.46
C LEU A 310 16.22 -1.54 4.73
N ALA A 311 17.36 -1.38 5.39
CA ALA A 311 18.68 -1.67 4.83
C ALA A 311 18.83 -3.16 4.50
N ARG A 312 18.40 -4.06 5.39
CA ARG A 312 18.41 -5.52 5.16
C ARG A 312 17.53 -5.92 3.97
N ILE A 313 16.35 -5.33 3.83
CA ILE A 313 15.48 -5.57 2.67
C ILE A 313 16.20 -5.17 1.38
N CYS A 314 16.88 -4.02 1.37
CA CYS A 314 17.65 -3.57 0.22
C CYS A 314 18.82 -4.51 -0.07
N GLN A 315 19.59 -4.87 0.95
CA GLN A 315 20.76 -5.76 0.85
C GLN A 315 20.39 -7.14 0.30
N VAL A 316 19.36 -7.78 0.86
CA VAL A 316 18.88 -9.09 0.38
C VAL A 316 18.48 -9.00 -1.09
N ARG A 317 17.72 -7.97 -1.47
CA ARG A 317 17.29 -7.78 -2.86
C ARG A 317 18.49 -7.58 -3.80
N GLU A 318 19.49 -6.81 -3.37
CA GLU A 318 20.70 -6.53 -4.12
C GLU A 318 21.54 -7.79 -4.34
N GLN A 319 21.77 -8.56 -3.28
CA GLN A 319 22.48 -9.83 -3.35
C GLN A 319 21.78 -10.82 -4.28
N GLU A 320 20.47 -11.02 -4.11
CA GLU A 320 19.69 -12.00 -4.88
C GLU A 320 19.55 -11.62 -6.36
N LEU A 321 19.55 -10.31 -6.66
CA LEU A 321 19.50 -9.83 -8.05
C LEU A 321 20.88 -9.64 -8.67
N GLY A 322 21.96 -9.76 -7.91
CA GLY A 322 23.34 -9.51 -8.37
C GLY A 322 23.55 -8.04 -8.76
N LEU A 323 23.07 -7.11 -7.92
CA LEU A 323 23.13 -5.67 -8.16
C LEU A 323 23.83 -4.98 -6.98
N GLU A 324 24.56 -3.90 -7.28
CA GLU A 324 25.00 -2.92 -6.29
C GLU A 324 24.25 -1.62 -6.57
N LEU A 325 23.34 -1.22 -5.67
CA LEU A 325 22.46 -0.07 -5.90
C LEU A 325 22.91 1.12 -5.06
N VAL A 326 23.11 2.26 -5.71
CA VAL A 326 23.37 3.53 -5.02
C VAL A 326 22.06 4.05 -4.38
N HIS A 327 22.08 4.29 -3.07
CA HIS A 327 21.01 4.95 -2.34
C HIS A 327 21.13 6.47 -2.50
N GLY A 328 20.01 7.17 -2.68
CA GLY A 328 20.01 8.63 -2.74
C GLY A 328 20.29 9.22 -1.35
N HIS A 329 21.08 10.28 -1.29
CA HIS A 329 21.21 11.06 -0.05
C HIS A 329 19.86 11.69 0.31
N GLN A 330 19.44 11.54 1.57
CA GLN A 330 18.37 12.36 2.12
C GLN A 330 18.88 13.81 2.14
N CYS A 331 18.37 14.65 1.25
CA CYS A 331 18.43 16.11 1.40
C CYS A 331 17.22 16.58 2.21
#